data_AF-A0A0C2ZF55-F1
#
_entry.id   AF-A0A0C2ZF55-F1
#
_cell.length_a   1.000
_cell.length_b   1.000
_cell.length_c   1.000
_cell.angle_alpha   90.00
_cell.angle_beta   90.00
_cell.angle_gamma   90.00
#
_symmetry.space_group_name_H-M   'P 1'
#
loop_
_entity.id
_entity.type
_entity.pdbx_description
1 polymer ?
#
loop_
_entity_poly.entity_id
_entity_poly.type
_entity_poly.pdbx_seq_one_letter_code
_entity_poly.pdbx_strand_id
1 'polypeptide(L)'
;MVSPGGSLLVAWQLKDKHVLIVGGGDVASSRLESVLAADARVTVICPSTGLHPLAKQFVAGPYQITHHNRIFGGREDLAGVDMVLTAIDDVDQSRVICSLCRDLKIPVNVADIPESCDFYFGSQIRDGPLQIMISTNGQSPKLANIIKRKIEKSLPEHTGDAIEKVGKLRAMLKERAPGVGGEVSKRRMKWMVDVCNSLQIEELAQMDEQTMNKLLDEGWENDTVPRLRGLGAQRHSPISIPTVSAAMPTVLTFIAGFTCASMLLLSRSRFPQNLQKPSMSPNSLPCYTIRGGWKDRSDGTRDGLSFFSGDLFSPSVESTVTRGSHMVPVMNELAPDVALTGYPQLSKLVQDCKFPWILSNIIDEDTNRVPEHLHQFQVIERAGVRIGIIGLVEESV
;
A
#
# COMPACT_ATOMS: atom_id res chain seq x y z
N MET A 1 14.17 2.70 9.89
CA MET A 1 14.80 1.55 10.59
C MET A 1 14.53 0.29 9.81
N VAL A 2 15.54 -0.54 9.54
CA VAL A 2 15.35 -1.85 8.89
C VAL A 2 15.07 -2.88 9.97
N SER A 3 13.88 -3.49 9.94
CA SER A 3 13.54 -4.63 10.79
C SER A 3 13.88 -5.92 10.06
N PRO A 4 14.89 -6.71 10.53
CA PRO A 4 15.24 -7.97 9.88
C PRO A 4 14.13 -9.03 10.00
N GLY A 5 14.15 -10.03 9.13
CA GLY A 5 13.19 -11.16 9.15
C GLY A 5 11.92 -10.97 8.32
N GLY A 6 11.81 -9.88 7.56
CA GLY A 6 10.75 -9.69 6.57
C GLY A 6 11.08 -10.32 5.22
N SER A 7 10.06 -10.76 4.48
CA SER A 7 10.19 -11.09 3.06
C SER A 7 10.33 -9.81 2.22
N LEU A 8 11.17 -9.84 1.19
CA LEU A 8 11.13 -8.85 0.12
C LEU A 8 9.92 -9.17 -0.78
N LEU A 9 8.97 -8.24 -0.86
CA LEU A 9 7.80 -8.43 -1.71
C LEU A 9 8.13 -7.98 -3.12
N VAL A 10 8.04 -8.90 -4.08
CA VAL A 10 8.31 -8.65 -5.50
C VAL A 10 7.14 -9.10 -6.35
N ALA A 11 6.82 -8.32 -7.39
CA ALA A 11 5.90 -8.74 -8.44
C ALA A 11 6.69 -9.48 -9.52
N TRP A 12 6.59 -10.81 -9.54
CA TRP A 12 7.32 -11.65 -10.48
C TRP A 12 6.62 -11.68 -11.85
N GLN A 13 7.32 -11.23 -12.90
CA GLN A 13 6.84 -11.33 -14.27
C GLN A 13 7.04 -12.76 -14.81
N LEU A 14 5.96 -13.50 -14.97
CA LEU A 14 5.96 -14.90 -15.45
C LEU A 14 5.48 -15.05 -16.89
N LYS A 15 5.16 -13.95 -17.57
CA LYS A 15 4.75 -13.99 -18.98
C LYS A 15 5.80 -14.72 -19.82
N ASP A 16 5.33 -15.74 -20.55
CA ASP A 16 6.13 -16.62 -21.40
C ASP A 16 7.19 -17.48 -20.66
N LYS A 17 7.25 -17.41 -19.33
CA LYS A 17 8.16 -18.23 -18.50
C LYS A 17 7.60 -19.63 -18.31
N HIS A 18 8.50 -20.62 -18.27
CA HIS A 18 8.12 -22.01 -18.10
C HIS A 18 8.04 -22.37 -16.62
N VAL A 19 6.82 -22.61 -16.14
CA VAL A 19 6.54 -23.04 -14.77
C VAL A 19 6.20 -24.53 -14.77
N LEU A 20 6.92 -25.30 -13.96
CA LEU A 20 6.61 -26.70 -13.70
C LEU A 20 5.83 -26.83 -12.39
N ILE A 21 4.70 -27.52 -12.44
CA ILE A 21 3.92 -27.92 -11.27
C ILE A 21 4.01 -29.44 -11.13
N VAL A 22 4.52 -29.92 -10.00
CA VAL A 22 4.55 -31.35 -9.67
C VAL A 22 3.43 -31.63 -8.67
N GLY A 23 2.47 -32.47 -9.05
CA GLY A 23 1.26 -32.74 -8.28
C GLY A 23 -0.01 -32.23 -8.97
N GLY A 24 -1.16 -32.77 -8.57
CA GLY A 24 -2.45 -32.53 -9.24
C GLY A 24 -3.62 -32.18 -8.33
N GLY A 25 -3.42 -32.17 -7.00
CA GLY A 25 -4.49 -31.96 -6.02
C GLY A 25 -4.99 -30.51 -5.90
N ASP A 26 -5.67 -30.22 -4.79
CA ASP A 26 -6.25 -28.89 -4.51
C ASP A 26 -5.20 -27.79 -4.49
N VAL A 27 -4.08 -28.04 -3.80
CA VAL A 27 -2.96 -27.09 -3.71
C VAL A 27 -2.38 -26.83 -5.09
N ALA A 28 -2.14 -27.88 -5.89
CA ALA A 28 -1.64 -27.75 -7.26
C ALA A 28 -2.60 -26.94 -8.15
N SER A 29 -3.91 -27.12 -7.99
CA SER A 29 -4.92 -26.36 -8.74
C SER A 29 -4.89 -24.87 -8.42
N SER A 30 -4.76 -24.52 -7.13
CA SER A 30 -4.62 -23.11 -6.71
C SER A 30 -3.31 -22.49 -7.23
N ARG A 31 -2.22 -23.26 -7.26
CA ARG A 31 -0.95 -22.83 -7.87
C ARG A 31 -1.09 -22.61 -9.37
N LEU A 32 -1.76 -23.53 -10.06
CA LEU A 32 -2.03 -23.44 -11.49
C LEU A 32 -2.81 -22.17 -11.83
N GLU A 33 -3.91 -21.88 -11.12
CA GLU A 33 -4.67 -20.64 -11.31
C GLU A 33 -3.80 -19.39 -11.14
N SER A 34 -2.94 -19.36 -10.11
CA SER A 34 -2.08 -18.22 -9.82
C SER A 34 -1.07 -17.92 -10.93
N VAL A 35 -0.44 -18.95 -11.50
CA VAL A 35 0.59 -18.77 -12.55
C VAL A 35 -0.03 -18.59 -13.94
N LEU A 36 -1.19 -19.19 -14.21
CA LEU A 36 -1.96 -18.92 -15.43
C LEU A 36 -2.40 -17.45 -15.48
N ALA A 37 -2.85 -16.91 -14.35
CA ALA A 37 -3.22 -15.50 -14.25
C ALA A 37 -2.01 -14.55 -14.32
N ALA A 38 -0.79 -15.08 -14.43
CA ALA A 38 0.45 -14.34 -14.68
C ALA A 38 1.06 -14.67 -16.06
N ASP A 39 0.27 -15.25 -16.96
CA ASP A 39 0.63 -15.59 -18.35
C ASP A 39 1.80 -16.59 -18.48
N ALA A 40 1.98 -17.46 -17.49
CA ALA A 40 3.01 -18.50 -17.53
C ALA A 40 2.67 -19.60 -18.55
N ARG A 41 3.72 -20.18 -19.14
CA ARG A 41 3.63 -21.46 -19.85
C ARG A 41 3.76 -22.58 -18.84
N VAL A 42 2.72 -23.39 -18.68
CA VAL A 42 2.67 -24.33 -17.55
C VAL A 42 2.87 -25.77 -18.02
N THR A 43 3.68 -26.52 -17.28
CA THR A 43 3.70 -27.98 -17.35
C THR A 43 3.23 -28.54 -16.03
N VAL A 44 2.30 -29.50 -16.07
CA VAL A 44 1.83 -30.22 -14.88
C VAL A 44 2.27 -31.67 -15.01
N ILE A 45 2.97 -32.19 -14.00
CA ILE A 45 3.35 -33.61 -13.91
C ILE A 45 2.59 -34.24 -12.75
N CYS A 46 1.59 -35.07 -13.09
CA CYS A 46 0.90 -35.92 -12.13
C CYS A 46 0.11 -37.02 -12.84
N PRO A 47 -0.17 -38.16 -12.18
CA PRO A 47 -1.15 -39.12 -12.69
C PRO A 47 -2.52 -38.47 -12.92
N SER A 48 -3.21 -38.82 -14.01
CA SER A 48 -4.54 -38.29 -14.38
C SER A 48 -5.61 -38.57 -13.32
N THR A 49 -5.43 -39.63 -12.52
CA THR A 49 -6.28 -39.97 -11.38
C THR A 49 -6.14 -38.96 -10.25
N GLY A 50 -4.96 -38.35 -10.07
CA GLY A 50 -4.69 -37.31 -9.08
C GLY A 50 -4.92 -35.89 -9.58
N LEU A 51 -5.31 -35.70 -10.85
CA LEU A 51 -5.58 -34.38 -11.41
C LEU A 51 -6.98 -33.90 -10.98
N HIS A 52 -7.00 -32.83 -10.19
CA HIS A 52 -8.19 -32.22 -9.64
C HIS A 52 -9.13 -31.68 -10.75
N PRO A 53 -10.47 -31.70 -10.58
CA PRO A 53 -11.42 -31.29 -11.61
C PRO A 53 -11.20 -29.89 -12.18
N LEU A 54 -10.83 -28.92 -11.34
CA LEU A 54 -10.53 -27.56 -11.80
C LEU A 54 -9.30 -27.53 -12.73
N ALA A 55 -8.24 -28.27 -12.38
CA ALA A 55 -7.07 -28.39 -13.23
C ALA A 55 -7.38 -29.07 -14.57
N LYS A 56 -8.29 -30.06 -14.59
CA LYS A 56 -8.80 -30.65 -15.84
C LYS A 56 -9.48 -29.63 -16.74
N GLN A 57 -10.28 -28.72 -16.17
CA GLN A 57 -10.92 -27.65 -16.93
C GLN A 57 -9.89 -26.68 -17.52
N PHE A 58 -8.86 -26.32 -16.76
CA PHE A 58 -7.79 -25.47 -17.28
C PHE A 58 -7.00 -26.14 -18.42
N VAL A 59 -6.63 -27.42 -18.26
CA VAL A 59 -5.91 -28.20 -19.27
C VAL A 59 -6.71 -28.33 -20.57
N ALA A 60 -8.04 -28.47 -20.48
CA ALA A 60 -8.92 -28.53 -21.64
C ALA A 60 -9.30 -27.14 -22.22
N GLY A 61 -8.93 -26.07 -21.53
CA GLY A 61 -9.27 -24.69 -21.88
C GLY A 61 -8.31 -24.06 -22.89
N PRO A 62 -8.38 -22.73 -23.08
CA PRO A 62 -7.53 -22.01 -24.03
C PRO A 62 -6.09 -21.77 -23.54
N TYR A 63 -5.72 -22.32 -22.39
CA TYR A 63 -4.45 -22.04 -21.72
C TYR A 63 -3.31 -22.90 -22.29
N GLN A 64 -2.09 -22.35 -22.28
CA GLN A 64 -0.89 -23.09 -22.69
C GLN A 64 -0.41 -24.02 -21.56
N ILE A 65 -1.05 -25.18 -21.44
CA ILE A 65 -0.74 -26.18 -20.42
C ILE A 65 -0.35 -27.51 -21.07
N THR A 66 0.81 -28.04 -20.69
CA THR A 66 1.21 -29.40 -21.01
C THR A 66 1.01 -30.29 -19.79
N HIS A 67 0.16 -31.31 -19.88
CA HIS A 67 -0.02 -32.29 -18.81
C HIS A 67 0.70 -33.60 -19.14
N HIS A 68 1.61 -34.02 -18.25
CA HIS A 68 2.24 -35.33 -18.31
C HIS A 68 1.59 -36.27 -17.29
N ASN A 69 0.87 -37.27 -17.79
CA ASN A 69 0.23 -38.32 -17.00
C ASN A 69 1.26 -39.35 -16.47
N ARG A 70 2.10 -38.90 -15.54
CA ARG A 70 3.10 -39.71 -14.85
C ARG A 70 3.53 -39.02 -13.55
N ILE A 71 4.37 -39.69 -12.79
CA ILE A 71 5.12 -39.07 -11.69
C ILE A 71 6.37 -38.35 -12.21
N PHE A 72 6.93 -37.48 -11.38
CA PHE A 72 8.20 -36.79 -11.65
C PHE A 72 9.32 -37.82 -11.83
N GLY A 73 10.07 -37.69 -12.94
CA GLY A 73 11.08 -38.65 -13.38
C GLY A 73 12.50 -38.34 -12.89
N GLY A 74 12.82 -37.06 -12.70
CA GLY A 74 14.16 -36.67 -12.30
C GLY A 74 14.59 -35.31 -12.85
N ARG A 75 15.90 -35.11 -12.92
CA ARG A 75 16.53 -33.85 -13.32
C ARG A 75 16.16 -33.41 -14.74
N GLU A 76 15.88 -34.36 -15.62
CA GLU A 76 15.46 -34.13 -17.00
C GLU A 76 14.14 -33.37 -17.11
N ASP A 77 13.24 -33.52 -16.13
CA ASP A 77 11.97 -32.79 -16.07
C ASP A 77 12.15 -31.31 -15.74
N LEU A 78 13.33 -30.94 -15.23
CA LEU A 78 13.68 -29.56 -14.87
C LEU A 78 14.37 -28.81 -16.02
N ALA A 79 14.60 -29.47 -17.17
CA ALA A 79 15.27 -28.86 -18.29
C ALA A 79 14.46 -27.67 -18.86
N GLY A 80 15.07 -26.47 -18.85
CA GLY A 80 14.45 -25.26 -19.39
C GLY A 80 13.35 -24.64 -18.53
N VAL A 81 13.15 -25.14 -17.30
CA VAL A 81 12.15 -24.63 -16.37
C VAL A 81 12.66 -23.36 -15.66
N ASP A 82 11.84 -22.32 -15.59
CA ASP A 82 12.15 -21.05 -14.91
C ASP A 82 11.70 -21.05 -13.43
N MET A 83 10.70 -21.86 -13.06
CA MET A 83 10.14 -21.94 -11.70
C MET A 83 9.48 -23.30 -11.45
N VAL A 84 9.64 -23.84 -10.24
CA VAL A 84 9.03 -25.11 -9.82
C VAL A 84 8.10 -24.92 -8.62
N LEU A 85 6.91 -25.51 -8.71
CA LEU A 85 5.92 -25.57 -7.62
C LEU A 85 5.63 -27.05 -7.31
N THR A 86 5.98 -27.52 -6.11
CA THR A 86 5.68 -28.90 -5.70
C THR A 86 4.48 -28.92 -4.76
N ALA A 87 3.51 -29.77 -5.08
CA ALA A 87 2.25 -29.93 -4.36
C ALA A 87 1.83 -31.40 -4.36
N ILE A 88 2.71 -32.26 -3.84
CA ILE A 88 2.52 -33.70 -3.67
C ILE A 88 2.60 -34.05 -2.17
N ASP A 89 1.94 -35.13 -1.77
CA ASP A 89 1.93 -35.58 -0.37
C ASP A 89 3.26 -36.26 0.05
N ASP A 90 4.06 -36.68 -0.91
CA ASP A 90 5.39 -37.27 -0.66
C ASP A 90 6.41 -36.18 -0.32
N VAL A 91 6.66 -36.05 0.98
CA VAL A 91 7.58 -35.08 1.57
C VAL A 91 9.03 -35.34 1.14
N ASP A 92 9.45 -36.60 1.06
CA ASP A 92 10.83 -36.94 0.72
C ASP A 92 11.09 -36.67 -0.77
N GLN A 93 10.14 -37.02 -1.62
CA GLN A 93 10.19 -36.66 -3.04
C GLN A 93 10.19 -35.13 -3.23
N SER A 94 9.40 -34.39 -2.45
CA SER A 94 9.39 -32.92 -2.49
C SER A 94 10.76 -32.32 -2.13
N ARG A 95 11.45 -32.88 -1.13
CA ARG A 95 12.82 -32.48 -0.75
C ARG A 95 13.84 -32.80 -1.84
N VAL A 96 13.71 -33.96 -2.49
CA VAL A 96 14.56 -34.33 -3.64
C VAL A 96 14.39 -33.31 -4.78
N ILE A 97 13.14 -32.98 -5.14
CA ILE A 97 12.86 -31.98 -6.17
C ILE A 97 13.46 -30.62 -5.77
N CYS A 98 13.27 -30.18 -4.52
CA CYS A 98 13.84 -28.93 -4.00
C CYS A 98 15.37 -28.90 -4.14
N SER A 99 16.06 -29.98 -3.75
CA SER A 99 17.52 -30.10 -3.90
C SER A 99 17.95 -29.97 -5.36
N LEU A 100 17.29 -30.69 -6.26
CA LEU A 100 17.59 -30.64 -7.70
C LEU A 100 17.38 -29.23 -8.28
N CYS A 101 16.31 -28.54 -7.86
CA CYS A 101 16.03 -27.16 -8.26
C CYS A 101 17.14 -26.22 -7.81
N ARG A 102 17.57 -26.31 -6.54
CA ARG A 102 18.65 -25.48 -5.99
C ARG A 102 19.98 -25.70 -6.69
N ASP A 103 20.32 -26.95 -7.03
CA ASP A 103 21.52 -27.28 -7.81
C ASP A 103 21.50 -26.66 -9.21
N LEU A 104 20.30 -26.51 -9.79
CA LEU A 104 20.06 -25.88 -11.09
C LEU A 104 19.81 -24.37 -11.00
N LYS A 105 19.77 -23.79 -9.79
CA LYS A 105 19.38 -22.40 -9.51
C LYS A 105 17.98 -22.05 -10.02
N ILE A 106 17.07 -23.02 -10.00
CA ILE A 106 15.65 -22.85 -10.32
C ILE A 106 14.93 -22.53 -9.01
N PRO A 107 14.23 -21.38 -8.91
CA PRO A 107 13.43 -21.04 -7.75
C PRO A 107 12.31 -22.05 -7.50
N VAL A 108 12.18 -22.51 -6.26
CA VAL A 108 11.21 -23.53 -5.89
C VAL A 108 10.30 -23.10 -4.73
N ASN A 109 9.01 -23.42 -4.85
CA ASN A 109 8.05 -23.39 -3.73
C ASN A 109 7.54 -24.80 -3.48
N VAL A 110 7.70 -25.24 -2.23
CA VAL A 110 7.27 -26.56 -1.76
C VAL A 110 6.07 -26.39 -0.84
N ALA A 111 4.93 -26.95 -1.21
CA ALA A 111 3.73 -26.89 -0.39
C ALA A 111 3.99 -27.47 1.01
N ASP A 112 3.49 -26.78 2.03
CA ASP A 112 3.52 -27.18 3.44
C ASP A 112 4.91 -27.42 4.07
N ILE A 113 6.01 -27.08 3.36
CA ILE A 113 7.39 -27.20 3.85
C ILE A 113 8.10 -25.83 3.68
N PRO A 114 7.84 -24.85 4.56
CA PRO A 114 8.36 -23.48 4.43
C PRO A 114 9.90 -23.39 4.32
N GLU A 115 10.63 -24.23 5.05
CA GLU A 115 12.09 -24.31 5.03
C GLU A 115 12.68 -24.75 3.67
N SER A 116 11.84 -25.35 2.82
CA SER A 116 12.19 -25.80 1.47
C SER A 116 11.69 -24.84 0.38
N CYS A 117 11.22 -23.65 0.75
CA CYS A 117 10.75 -22.64 -0.18
C CYS A 117 11.75 -21.48 -0.35
N ASP A 118 11.96 -21.03 -1.58
CA ASP A 118 12.71 -19.80 -1.86
C ASP A 118 11.79 -18.56 -1.85
N PHE A 119 10.48 -18.77 -2.03
CA PHE A 119 9.45 -17.74 -2.00
C PHE A 119 8.14 -18.29 -1.46
N TYR A 120 7.27 -17.38 -1.00
CA TYR A 120 5.96 -17.73 -0.45
C TYR A 120 4.84 -17.10 -1.28
N PHE A 121 3.72 -17.82 -1.35
CA PHE A 121 2.46 -17.23 -1.78
C PHE A 121 1.86 -16.45 -0.61
N GLY A 122 1.47 -15.20 -0.85
CA GLY A 122 0.72 -14.38 0.10
C GLY A 122 -0.79 -14.45 -0.13
N SER A 123 -1.55 -13.85 0.78
CA SER A 123 -2.95 -13.51 0.51
C SER A 123 -2.98 -12.40 -0.54
N GLN A 124 -3.63 -12.62 -1.66
CA GLN A 124 -3.64 -11.69 -2.80
C GLN A 124 -5.03 -11.15 -3.09
N ILE A 125 -5.09 -9.87 -3.43
CA ILE A 125 -6.25 -9.19 -4.02
C ILE A 125 -5.88 -8.90 -5.47
N ARG A 126 -6.81 -9.14 -6.38
CA ARG A 126 -6.71 -8.78 -7.79
C ARG A 126 -7.98 -8.07 -8.23
N ASP A 127 -7.82 -6.91 -8.83
CA ASP A 127 -8.89 -6.13 -9.45
C ASP A 127 -8.34 -5.52 -10.74
N GLY A 128 -8.61 -6.17 -11.89
CA GLY A 128 -7.94 -5.89 -13.15
C GLY A 128 -6.41 -5.87 -13.00
N PRO A 129 -5.72 -4.77 -13.34
CA PRO A 129 -4.27 -4.62 -13.20
C PRO A 129 -3.80 -4.35 -11.76
N LEU A 130 -4.70 -4.03 -10.82
CA LEU A 130 -4.33 -3.85 -9.42
C LEU A 130 -4.03 -5.21 -8.77
N GLN A 131 -2.87 -5.29 -8.14
CA GLN A 131 -2.49 -6.45 -7.32
C GLN A 131 -2.01 -5.98 -5.96
N ILE A 132 -2.57 -6.55 -4.89
CA ILE A 132 -2.13 -6.30 -3.51
C ILE A 132 -1.80 -7.64 -2.88
N MET A 133 -0.58 -7.76 -2.35
CA MET A 133 -0.16 -8.94 -1.60
C MET A 133 0.00 -8.60 -0.12
N ILE A 134 -0.62 -9.42 0.73
CA ILE A 134 -0.51 -9.38 2.18
C ILE A 134 0.34 -10.58 2.61
N SER A 135 1.49 -10.31 3.20
CA SER A 135 2.37 -11.31 3.82
C SER A 135 2.42 -11.12 5.33
N THR A 136 2.43 -12.24 6.05
CA THR A 136 2.70 -12.28 7.50
C THR A 136 4.00 -13.02 7.79
N ASN A 137 4.88 -13.19 6.79
CA ASN A 137 6.09 -14.01 6.87
C ASN A 137 5.80 -15.41 7.43
N GLY A 138 4.69 -16.02 6.98
CA GLY A 138 4.24 -17.34 7.42
C GLY A 138 3.61 -17.41 8.81
N GLN A 139 3.56 -16.30 9.58
CA GLN A 139 3.12 -16.34 10.99
C GLN A 139 1.62 -16.52 11.16
N SER A 140 0.79 -15.98 10.26
CA SER A 140 -0.66 -16.12 10.37
C SER A 140 -1.37 -16.00 9.02
N PRO A 141 -1.63 -17.12 8.33
CA PRO A 141 -2.46 -17.14 7.12
C PRO A 141 -3.88 -16.66 7.38
N LYS A 142 -4.45 -16.98 8.56
CA LYS A 142 -5.81 -16.58 8.92
C LYS A 142 -5.93 -15.07 9.07
N LEU A 143 -4.98 -14.42 9.76
CA LEU A 143 -4.99 -12.97 9.93
C LEU A 143 -4.72 -12.26 8.60
N ALA A 144 -3.81 -12.78 7.77
CA ALA A 144 -3.57 -12.27 6.42
C ALA A 144 -4.87 -12.22 5.59
N ASN A 145 -5.68 -13.28 5.65
CA ASN A 145 -6.98 -13.34 4.97
C ASN A 145 -8.02 -12.38 5.56
N ILE A 146 -8.02 -12.17 6.89
CA ILE A 146 -8.91 -11.17 7.52
C ILE A 146 -8.53 -9.75 7.05
N ILE A 147 -7.24 -9.44 7.03
CA ILE A 147 -6.72 -8.15 6.55
C ILE A 147 -7.04 -7.97 5.07
N LYS A 148 -6.79 -9.00 4.24
CA LYS A 148 -7.16 -9.04 2.83
C LYS A 148 -8.62 -8.61 2.63
N ARG A 149 -9.57 -9.27 3.31
CA ARG A 149 -11.00 -8.95 3.19
C ARG A 149 -11.36 -7.53 3.62
N LYS A 150 -10.64 -6.97 4.61
CA LYS A 150 -10.84 -5.58 5.03
C LYS A 150 -10.36 -4.61 3.95
N ILE A 151 -9.19 -4.87 3.38
CA ILE A 151 -8.64 -4.07 2.27
C ILE A 151 -9.58 -4.15 1.06
N GLU A 152 -9.99 -5.35 0.65
CA GLU A 152 -10.94 -5.57 -0.47
C GLU A 152 -12.21 -4.74 -0.30
N LYS A 153 -12.81 -4.73 0.90
CA LYS A 153 -14.02 -3.94 1.19
C LYS A 153 -13.80 -2.43 1.21
N SER A 154 -12.56 -1.98 1.40
CA SER A 154 -12.22 -0.56 1.45
C SER A 154 -11.73 -0.01 0.11
N LEU A 155 -11.45 -0.88 -0.87
CA LEU A 155 -11.09 -0.45 -2.21
C LEU A 155 -12.31 0.21 -2.88
N PRO A 156 -12.13 1.38 -3.52
CA PRO A 156 -13.17 2.00 -4.32
C PRO A 156 -13.64 1.06 -5.44
N GLU A 157 -14.93 1.13 -5.78
CA GLU A 157 -15.46 0.36 -6.91
C GLU A 157 -14.75 0.81 -8.21
N HIS A 158 -14.58 -0.13 -9.14
CA HIS A 158 -13.95 0.13 -10.45
C HIS A 158 -12.49 0.62 -10.39
N THR A 159 -11.76 0.32 -9.32
CA THR A 159 -10.34 0.69 -9.20
C THR A 159 -9.50 0.08 -10.32
N GLY A 160 -9.72 -1.20 -10.64
CA GLY A 160 -9.07 -1.88 -11.76
C GLY A 160 -9.30 -1.17 -13.10
N ASP A 161 -10.56 -0.87 -13.41
CA ASP A 161 -10.95 -0.16 -14.64
C ASP A 161 -10.26 1.21 -14.73
N ALA A 162 -10.25 1.99 -13.64
CA ALA A 162 -9.59 3.30 -13.59
C ALA A 162 -8.09 3.21 -13.92
N ILE A 163 -7.40 2.20 -13.39
CA ILE A 163 -5.97 2.00 -13.67
C ILE A 163 -5.75 1.68 -15.16
N GLU A 164 -6.59 0.84 -15.77
CA GLU A 164 -6.51 0.56 -17.20
C GLU A 164 -6.75 1.81 -18.05
N LYS A 165 -7.76 2.61 -17.71
CA LYS A 165 -8.06 3.87 -18.41
C LYS A 165 -6.92 4.89 -18.30
N VAL A 166 -6.35 5.06 -17.11
CA VAL A 166 -5.18 5.91 -16.90
C VAL A 166 -3.96 5.40 -17.67
N GLY A 167 -3.76 4.07 -17.71
CA GLY A 167 -2.72 3.44 -18.53
C GLY A 167 -2.87 3.74 -20.02
N LYS A 168 -4.10 3.65 -20.54
CA LYS A 168 -4.43 3.99 -21.93
C LYS A 168 -4.19 5.47 -22.22
N LEU A 169 -4.67 6.37 -21.36
CA LEU A 169 -4.44 7.81 -21.49
C LEU A 169 -2.93 8.13 -21.52
N ARG A 170 -2.14 7.48 -20.65
CA ARG A 170 -0.68 7.62 -20.64
C ARG A 170 -0.03 7.18 -21.95
N ALA A 171 -0.52 6.10 -22.57
CA ALA A 171 -0.04 5.65 -23.87
C ALA A 171 -0.36 6.66 -24.98
N MET A 172 -1.61 7.14 -25.03
CA MET A 172 -2.05 8.18 -25.99
C MET A 172 -1.23 9.47 -25.84
N LEU A 173 -0.98 9.92 -24.60
CA LEU A 173 -0.15 11.09 -24.33
C LEU A 173 1.30 10.90 -24.83
N LYS A 174 1.86 9.69 -24.69
CA LYS A 174 3.21 9.36 -25.18
C LYS A 174 3.28 9.38 -26.71
N GLU A 175 2.21 8.96 -27.40
CA GLU A 175 2.11 9.05 -28.86
C GLU A 175 1.99 10.50 -29.33
N ARG A 176 1.18 11.32 -28.64
CA ARG A 176 0.95 12.73 -28.96
C ARG A 176 2.17 13.62 -28.71
N ALA A 177 2.89 13.37 -27.62
CA ALA A 177 4.11 14.08 -27.26
C ALA A 177 5.27 13.07 -27.16
N PRO A 178 5.83 12.62 -28.30
CA PRO A 178 6.89 11.61 -28.31
C PRO A 178 8.20 12.15 -27.74
N GLY A 179 9.01 11.25 -27.19
CA GLY A 179 10.32 11.58 -26.59
C GLY A 179 10.55 10.83 -25.29
N VAL A 180 11.80 10.42 -25.04
CA VAL A 180 12.23 9.67 -23.87
C VAL A 180 13.21 10.51 -23.07
N GLY A 181 12.99 10.64 -21.76
CA GLY A 181 13.78 11.52 -20.90
C GLY A 181 13.48 13.01 -21.12
N GLY A 182 14.20 13.86 -20.36
CA GLY A 182 14.15 15.32 -20.51
C GLY A 182 12.82 15.99 -20.13
N GLU A 183 12.68 17.25 -20.53
CA GLU A 183 11.58 18.14 -20.13
C GLU A 183 10.20 17.64 -20.58
N VAL A 184 10.09 17.05 -21.78
CA VAL A 184 8.80 16.49 -22.25
C VAL A 184 8.36 15.32 -21.36
N SER A 185 9.29 14.46 -20.93
CA SER A 185 8.95 13.34 -20.04
C SER A 185 8.55 13.80 -18.65
N LYS A 186 9.26 14.79 -18.09
CA LYS A 186 8.91 15.43 -16.81
C LYS A 186 7.52 16.08 -16.88
N ARG A 187 7.24 16.82 -17.96
CA ARG A 187 5.94 17.46 -18.19
C ARG A 187 4.81 16.43 -18.28
N ARG A 188 4.98 15.35 -19.06
CA ARG A 188 3.98 14.25 -19.12
C ARG A 188 3.74 13.63 -17.75
N MET A 189 4.81 13.37 -16.98
CA MET A 189 4.69 12.81 -15.63
C MET A 189 3.90 13.74 -14.72
N LYS A 190 4.28 15.02 -14.69
CA LYS A 190 3.60 16.05 -13.89
C LYS A 190 2.11 16.13 -14.25
N TRP A 191 1.78 16.24 -15.53
CA TRP A 191 0.40 16.34 -15.97
C TRP A 191 -0.42 15.08 -15.63
N MET A 192 0.15 13.88 -15.78
CA MET A 192 -0.52 12.63 -15.36
C MET A 192 -0.77 12.59 -13.84
N VAL A 193 0.17 13.07 -13.03
CA VAL A 193 -0.02 13.22 -11.57
C VAL A 193 -1.16 14.20 -11.28
N ASP A 194 -1.21 15.34 -11.97
CA ASP A 194 -2.25 16.34 -11.81
C ASP A 194 -3.63 15.77 -12.19
N VAL A 195 -3.72 14.95 -13.26
CA VAL A 195 -4.95 14.24 -13.66
C VAL A 195 -5.42 13.29 -12.55
N CYS A 196 -4.54 12.43 -12.04
CA CYS A 196 -4.87 11.46 -10.99
C CYS A 196 -5.24 12.12 -9.66
N ASN A 197 -4.68 13.29 -9.34
CA ASN A 197 -5.02 14.03 -8.13
C ASN A 197 -6.32 14.84 -8.24
N SER A 198 -6.73 15.19 -9.47
CA SER A 198 -7.88 16.07 -9.70
C SER A 198 -9.19 15.32 -9.94
N LEU A 199 -9.12 14.12 -10.53
CA LEU A 199 -10.29 13.32 -10.91
C LEU A 199 -10.55 12.20 -9.90
N GLN A 200 -11.82 11.89 -9.66
CA GLN A 200 -12.19 10.74 -8.81
C GLN A 200 -12.00 9.42 -9.55
N ILE A 201 -11.84 8.32 -8.81
CA ILE A 201 -11.62 6.97 -9.38
C ILE A 201 -12.77 6.57 -10.30
N GLU A 202 -14.01 6.89 -9.93
CA GLU A 202 -15.20 6.58 -10.74
C GLU A 202 -15.20 7.36 -12.06
N GLU A 203 -14.73 8.61 -12.05
CA GLU A 203 -14.61 9.43 -13.25
C GLU A 203 -13.51 8.87 -14.17
N LEU A 204 -12.38 8.45 -13.58
CA LEU A 204 -11.28 7.82 -14.32
C LEU A 204 -11.70 6.49 -14.95
N ALA A 205 -12.43 5.66 -14.22
CA ALA A 205 -12.94 4.37 -14.70
C ALA A 205 -13.89 4.51 -15.89
N GLN A 206 -14.69 5.59 -15.93
CA GLN A 206 -15.68 5.85 -16.97
C GLN A 206 -15.12 6.55 -18.21
N MET A 207 -13.82 6.86 -18.27
CA MET A 207 -13.24 7.51 -19.45
C MET A 207 -13.34 6.60 -20.68
N ASP A 208 -13.98 7.11 -21.72
CA ASP A 208 -13.90 6.57 -23.08
C ASP A 208 -12.82 7.29 -23.90
N GLU A 209 -12.58 6.81 -25.12
CA GLU A 209 -11.55 7.40 -25.99
C GLU A 209 -11.85 8.86 -26.35
N GLN A 210 -13.13 9.22 -26.50
CA GLN A 210 -13.53 10.59 -26.82
C GLN A 210 -13.19 11.53 -25.66
N THR A 211 -13.50 11.13 -24.43
CA THR A 211 -13.17 11.87 -23.21
C THR A 211 -11.66 12.00 -23.05
N MET A 212 -10.90 10.93 -23.31
CA MET A 212 -9.43 10.96 -23.26
C MET A 212 -8.84 11.91 -24.28
N ASN A 213 -9.28 11.86 -25.54
CA ASN A 213 -8.82 12.78 -26.59
C ASN A 213 -9.08 14.23 -26.21
N LYS A 214 -10.29 14.51 -25.69
CA LYS A 214 -10.65 15.85 -25.23
C LYS A 214 -9.80 16.31 -24.03
N LEU A 215 -9.49 15.42 -23.10
CA LEU A 215 -8.60 15.72 -21.98
C LEU A 215 -7.19 16.06 -22.46
N LEU A 216 -6.71 15.41 -23.54
CA LEU A 216 -5.44 15.75 -24.17
C LEU A 216 -5.53 17.10 -24.93
N ASP A 217 -6.59 17.33 -25.69
CA ASP A 217 -6.77 18.57 -26.46
C ASP A 217 -6.92 19.81 -25.57
N GLU A 218 -7.78 19.73 -24.55
CA GLU A 218 -8.12 20.88 -23.70
C GLU A 218 -7.25 20.96 -22.44
N GLY A 219 -6.77 19.82 -21.94
CA GLY A 219 -5.96 19.75 -20.73
C GLY A 219 -4.47 19.82 -21.03
N TRP A 220 -3.94 18.84 -21.77
CA TRP A 220 -2.50 18.76 -22.02
C TRP A 220 -1.98 19.95 -22.82
N GLU A 221 -2.66 20.41 -23.88
CA GLU A 221 -2.17 21.57 -24.66
C GLU A 221 -2.17 22.87 -23.85
N ASN A 222 -3.04 22.99 -22.83
CA ASN A 222 -3.19 24.19 -22.02
C ASN A 222 -2.57 24.08 -20.61
N ASP A 223 -1.89 22.98 -20.30
CA ASP A 223 -1.31 22.69 -18.98
C ASP A 223 -2.33 22.74 -17.83
N THR A 224 -3.56 22.25 -18.08
CA THR A 224 -4.63 22.19 -17.09
C THR A 224 -5.28 20.79 -17.04
N VAL A 225 -6.08 20.54 -16.01
CA VAL A 225 -6.93 19.35 -15.91
C VAL A 225 -8.39 19.79 -15.89
N PRO A 226 -9.10 19.75 -17.04
CA PRO A 226 -10.51 20.12 -17.08
C PRO A 226 -11.35 19.12 -16.26
N ARG A 227 -12.39 19.63 -15.58
CA ARG A 227 -13.35 18.78 -14.88
C ARG A 227 -14.16 17.99 -15.90
N LEU A 228 -14.25 16.68 -15.73
CA LEU A 228 -14.97 15.78 -16.64
C LEU A 228 -16.50 15.99 -16.63
N ARG A 229 -17.05 16.74 -15.67
CA ARG A 229 -18.50 17.06 -15.56
C ARG A 229 -19.11 17.82 -16.75
N GLY A 230 -18.30 18.33 -17.68
CA GLY A 230 -18.78 18.96 -18.93
C GLY A 230 -18.59 18.10 -20.18
N LEU A 231 -18.08 16.87 -20.05
CA LEU A 231 -17.50 16.10 -21.17
C LEU A 231 -18.30 14.86 -21.60
N GLY A 232 -19.56 14.73 -21.16
CA GLY A 232 -20.44 13.68 -21.67
C GLY A 232 -20.29 12.32 -20.99
N ALA A 233 -19.64 12.23 -19.82
CA ALA A 233 -19.74 11.07 -18.94
C ALA A 233 -21.21 10.91 -18.49
N GLN A 234 -21.99 10.15 -19.26
CA GLN A 234 -23.37 9.82 -18.91
C GLN A 234 -23.33 8.90 -17.70
N ARG A 235 -24.01 9.32 -16.62
CA ARG A 235 -24.40 8.38 -15.55
C ARG A 235 -25.24 7.28 -16.21
N HIS A 236 -24.70 6.08 -16.35
CA HIS A 236 -25.56 4.92 -16.41
C HIS A 236 -26.24 4.80 -15.05
N SER A 237 -27.56 5.00 -15.04
CA SER A 237 -28.40 4.82 -13.87
C SER A 237 -28.15 3.43 -13.27
N PRO A 238 -28.02 3.29 -11.94
CA PRO A 238 -28.01 1.96 -11.33
C PRO A 238 -29.32 1.26 -11.69
N ILE A 239 -29.19 -0.02 -12.08
CA ILE A 239 -30.30 -0.91 -12.43
C ILE A 239 -31.39 -0.81 -11.37
N SER A 240 -32.59 -0.42 -11.78
CA SER A 240 -33.78 -0.35 -10.94
C SER A 240 -34.13 -1.74 -10.42
N ILE A 241 -33.88 -2.01 -9.14
CA ILE A 241 -34.48 -3.16 -8.45
C ILE A 241 -35.95 -2.77 -8.17
N PRO A 242 -36.95 -3.60 -8.53
CA PRO A 242 -38.35 -3.24 -8.34
C PRO A 242 -38.67 -3.13 -6.85
N THR A 243 -39.11 -1.94 -6.45
CA THR A 243 -39.61 -1.64 -5.11
C THR A 243 -40.91 -2.41 -4.87
N VAL A 244 -40.92 -3.33 -3.92
CA VAL A 244 -42.16 -3.95 -3.42
C VAL A 244 -42.95 -2.88 -2.70
N SER A 245 -44.07 -2.51 -3.29
CA SER A 245 -45.08 -1.61 -2.75
C SER A 245 -45.82 -2.27 -1.59
N ALA A 246 -45.80 -1.63 -0.41
CA ALA A 246 -46.84 -1.80 0.60
C ALA A 246 -47.25 -0.41 1.12
N ALA A 247 -48.54 -0.14 0.96
CA ALA A 247 -49.17 1.16 1.06
C ALA A 247 -49.63 1.54 2.49
N MET A 248 -49.45 2.83 2.82
CA MET A 248 -50.35 3.75 3.58
C MET A 248 -50.47 3.66 5.12
N PRO A 249 -50.90 4.74 5.84
CA PRO A 249 -50.77 6.19 5.56
C PRO A 249 -50.36 7.07 6.78
N THR A 250 -49.83 8.28 6.47
CA THR A 250 -49.87 9.61 7.16
C THR A 250 -50.26 9.70 8.67
N VAL A 251 -49.59 10.50 9.53
CA VAL A 251 -49.76 11.96 9.73
C VAL A 251 -48.89 12.42 10.94
N LEU A 252 -48.39 13.69 10.92
CA LEU A 252 -47.81 14.51 12.03
C LEU A 252 -46.37 14.14 12.49
N THR A 253 -45.36 15.02 12.66
CA THR A 253 -45.31 16.48 12.87
C THR A 253 -43.86 16.95 12.68
N PHE A 254 -43.68 18.15 12.11
CA PHE A 254 -42.44 18.93 12.15
C PHE A 254 -42.23 19.52 13.57
N ILE A 255 -40.98 19.89 13.89
CA ILE A 255 -40.49 20.70 15.04
C ILE A 255 -40.02 19.89 16.27
N ALA A 256 -38.70 19.71 16.40
CA ALA A 256 -37.89 19.94 17.62
C ALA A 256 -36.50 19.28 17.48
N GLY A 257 -35.53 19.99 16.90
CA GLY A 257 -34.16 19.49 16.69
C GLY A 257 -33.06 20.43 17.16
N PHE A 258 -33.32 21.28 18.17
CA PHE A 258 -32.34 22.26 18.66
C PHE A 258 -32.16 22.29 20.19
N THR A 259 -32.61 21.26 20.91
CA THR A 259 -32.49 21.22 22.39
C THR A 259 -31.82 19.98 22.97
N CYS A 260 -31.32 19.04 22.15
CA CYS A 260 -30.72 17.79 22.67
C CYS A 260 -29.18 17.82 22.83
N ALA A 261 -28.52 18.96 22.58
CA ALA A 261 -27.07 19.10 22.80
C ALA A 261 -26.70 19.75 24.15
N SER A 262 -27.68 20.30 24.88
CA SER A 262 -27.44 21.04 26.13
C SER A 262 -27.96 20.33 27.40
N MET A 263 -28.50 19.11 27.29
CA MET A 263 -28.98 18.31 28.43
C MET A 263 -28.11 17.11 28.81
N LEU A 264 -26.96 16.89 28.15
CA LEU A 264 -26.00 15.83 28.48
C LEU A 264 -24.76 16.33 29.24
N LEU A 265 -24.71 17.62 29.61
CA LEU A 265 -23.61 18.21 30.38
C LEU A 265 -23.95 18.56 31.84
N LEU A 266 -25.13 18.16 32.35
CA LEU A 266 -25.52 18.40 33.75
C LEU A 266 -26.14 17.16 34.40
N SER A 267 -25.34 16.11 34.60
CA SER A 267 -25.60 15.11 35.67
C SER A 267 -24.30 14.47 36.16
N ARG A 268 -23.48 15.27 36.87
CA ARG A 268 -22.55 14.70 37.86
C ARG A 268 -23.39 14.06 38.97
N SER A 269 -23.25 12.74 39.19
CA SER A 269 -22.81 12.19 40.48
C SER A 269 -23.03 10.67 40.60
N ARG A 270 -22.07 10.02 41.28
CA ARG A 270 -22.05 8.67 41.87
C ARG A 270 -21.60 7.51 40.97
N PHE A 271 -20.28 7.42 40.78
CA PHE A 271 -19.60 6.13 40.72
C PHE A 271 -19.09 5.74 42.12
N PRO A 272 -19.27 4.49 42.56
CA PRO A 272 -18.86 4.04 43.88
C PRO A 272 -17.33 3.94 44.02
N GLN A 273 -16.80 4.51 45.10
CA GLN A 273 -15.45 4.24 45.59
C GLN A 273 -15.43 2.85 46.23
N ASN A 274 -14.90 1.86 45.53
CA ASN A 274 -14.13 0.72 46.07
C ASN A 274 -13.90 -0.31 44.96
N LEU A 275 -12.80 -0.16 44.23
CA LEU A 275 -12.15 -1.25 43.52
C LEU A 275 -10.68 -1.22 43.96
N GLN A 276 -10.31 -2.22 44.75
CA GLN A 276 -8.95 -2.47 45.20
C GLN A 276 -7.99 -2.42 44.02
N LYS A 277 -6.86 -1.72 44.18
CA LYS A 277 -5.73 -1.77 43.24
C LYS A 277 -5.30 -3.24 43.06
N PRO A 278 -5.31 -3.80 41.84
CA PRO A 278 -4.64 -5.06 41.58
C PRO A 278 -3.13 -4.83 41.73
N SER A 279 -2.49 -5.65 42.57
CA SER A 279 -1.04 -5.74 42.67
C SER A 279 -0.46 -6.16 41.33
N MET A 280 0.29 -5.27 40.66
CA MET A 280 0.98 -5.60 39.42
C MET A 280 2.27 -6.37 39.68
N SER A 281 2.45 -7.46 38.95
CA SER A 281 3.68 -8.23 38.83
C SER A 281 4.81 -7.40 38.18
N PRO A 282 6.10 -7.64 38.48
CA PRO A 282 7.19 -6.74 38.07
C PRO A 282 7.57 -6.73 36.57
N ASN A 283 6.91 -7.48 35.69
CA ASN A 283 7.42 -7.76 34.33
C ASN A 283 6.52 -7.34 33.15
N SER A 284 5.62 -6.37 33.31
CA SER A 284 4.92 -5.75 32.17
C SER A 284 5.55 -4.39 31.84
N LEU A 285 6.36 -4.32 30.78
CA LEU A 285 7.01 -3.10 30.30
C LEU A 285 5.95 -2.07 29.81
N PRO A 286 5.85 -0.87 30.41
CA PRO A 286 5.06 0.22 29.86
C PRO A 286 5.76 0.80 28.62
N CYS A 287 4.99 1.36 27.68
CA CYS A 287 5.52 2.09 26.53
C CYS A 287 6.50 3.17 27.02
N TYR A 288 7.80 2.91 26.87
CA TYR A 288 8.86 3.79 27.32
C TYR A 288 8.76 5.12 26.57
N THR A 289 8.65 6.23 27.30
CA THR A 289 9.12 7.51 26.78
C THR A 289 10.59 7.31 26.41
N ILE A 290 10.97 7.50 25.14
CA ILE A 290 12.37 7.37 24.66
C ILE A 290 13.36 8.13 25.54
N ARG A 291 12.88 9.20 26.19
CA ARG A 291 13.63 10.09 27.06
C ARG A 291 13.64 9.69 28.55
N GLY A 292 12.94 8.63 28.95
CA GLY A 292 12.72 8.27 30.36
C GLY A 292 13.99 7.89 31.12
N GLY A 293 15.07 7.54 30.41
CA GLY A 293 16.38 7.26 30.98
C GLY A 293 17.37 8.43 30.98
N TRP A 294 16.97 9.61 30.49
CA TRP A 294 17.86 10.78 30.43
C TRP A 294 17.79 11.58 31.72
N LYS A 295 18.94 12.12 32.15
CA LYS A 295 19.01 13.01 33.31
C LYS A 295 18.29 14.32 33.00
N ASP A 296 17.45 14.77 33.93
CA ASP A 296 16.80 16.08 33.87
C ASP A 296 17.81 17.19 34.23
N ARG A 297 17.68 18.33 33.56
CA ARG A 297 18.49 19.52 33.78
C ARG A 297 17.71 20.60 34.51
N SER A 298 18.44 21.54 35.10
CA SER A 298 17.86 22.69 35.82
C SER A 298 17.09 23.67 34.93
N ASP A 299 17.28 23.62 33.61
CA ASP A 299 16.58 24.45 32.62
C ASP A 299 15.29 23.79 32.08
N GLY A 300 14.87 22.65 32.65
CA GLY A 300 13.68 21.91 32.21
C GLY A 300 13.89 21.03 30.98
N THR A 301 15.11 20.96 30.44
CA THR A 301 15.49 20.05 29.35
C THR A 301 16.14 18.77 29.88
N ARG A 302 16.46 17.82 28.99
CA ARG A 302 17.15 16.56 29.34
C ARG A 302 18.51 16.49 28.66
N ASP A 303 19.43 15.71 29.22
CA ASP A 303 20.80 15.59 28.69
C ASP A 303 20.87 14.90 27.32
N GLY A 304 19.85 14.14 26.92
CA GLY A 304 19.79 13.54 25.60
C GLY A 304 19.30 14.49 24.51
N LEU A 305 19.46 14.04 23.26
CA LEU A 305 18.97 14.73 22.08
C LEU A 305 18.04 13.82 21.31
N SER A 306 16.95 14.42 20.83
CA SER A 306 15.98 13.78 19.97
C SER A 306 15.82 14.58 18.70
N PHE A 307 15.92 13.89 17.58
CA PHE A 307 15.76 14.49 16.27
C PHE A 307 14.63 13.80 15.55
N PHE A 308 13.89 14.57 14.77
CA PHE A 308 12.94 14.04 13.82
C PHE A 308 13.40 14.38 12.39
N SER A 309 13.46 13.36 11.54
CA SER A 309 13.77 13.53 10.11
C SER A 309 12.84 12.61 9.33
N GLY A 310 12.18 13.17 8.31
CA GLY A 310 11.24 12.46 7.46
C GLY A 310 9.99 13.28 7.18
N ASP A 311 9.05 12.67 6.46
CA ASP A 311 7.77 13.28 6.16
C ASP A 311 6.81 13.12 7.35
N LEU A 312 6.66 14.19 8.14
CA LEU A 312 5.79 14.18 9.30
C LEU A 312 4.31 14.23 8.92
N PHE A 313 3.99 14.84 7.78
CA PHE A 313 2.64 15.26 7.44
C PHE A 313 2.05 14.49 6.25
N SER A 314 2.85 13.69 5.53
CA SER A 314 2.41 12.90 4.36
C SER A 314 2.95 11.46 4.33
N PRO A 315 2.28 10.53 3.63
CA PRO A 315 0.86 10.25 3.68
C PRO A 315 0.60 9.01 4.57
N SER A 316 -0.07 9.22 5.70
CA SER A 316 -0.91 8.21 6.34
C SER A 316 -2.36 8.34 5.85
N VAL A 317 -3.19 7.32 6.07
CA VAL A 317 -4.63 7.37 5.75
C VAL A 317 -5.31 8.55 6.47
N GLU A 318 -4.88 8.82 7.70
CA GLU A 318 -5.33 9.94 8.52
C GLU A 318 -4.85 11.29 7.99
N SER A 319 -3.64 11.36 7.39
CA SER A 319 -3.14 12.58 6.73
C SER A 319 -3.95 12.97 5.50
N THR A 320 -4.56 12.02 4.79
CA THR A 320 -5.45 12.32 3.64
C THR A 320 -6.68 13.12 4.07
N VAL A 321 -7.22 12.86 5.27
CA VAL A 321 -8.41 13.55 5.79
C VAL A 321 -8.05 14.84 6.51
N THR A 322 -7.02 14.78 7.36
CA THR A 322 -6.67 15.88 8.28
C THR A 322 -5.62 16.83 7.69
N ARG A 323 -5.10 16.52 6.50
CA ARG A 323 -3.95 17.19 5.87
C ARG A 323 -2.74 17.25 6.81
N GLY A 324 -2.51 16.20 7.60
CA GLY A 324 -1.39 16.10 8.55
C GLY A 324 -1.58 16.79 9.91
N SER A 325 -2.63 17.58 10.11
CA SER A 325 -2.84 18.35 11.35
C SER A 325 -2.93 17.51 12.64
N HIS A 326 -3.40 16.26 12.54
CA HIS A 326 -3.47 15.33 13.67
C HIS A 326 -2.11 14.99 14.31
N MET A 327 -1.00 15.17 13.58
CA MET A 327 0.34 14.89 14.07
C MET A 327 0.91 16.04 14.91
N VAL A 328 0.36 17.25 14.81
CA VAL A 328 0.87 18.42 15.54
C VAL A 328 0.80 18.22 17.06
N PRO A 329 -0.33 17.80 17.68
CA PRO A 329 -0.38 17.54 19.11
C PRO A 329 0.58 16.42 19.56
N VAL A 330 0.71 15.38 18.76
CA VAL A 330 1.60 14.23 19.05
C VAL A 330 3.06 14.68 19.07
N MET A 331 3.47 15.45 18.07
CA MET A 331 4.84 15.93 17.97
C MET A 331 5.17 17.01 19.00
N ASN A 332 4.18 17.83 19.37
CA ASN A 332 4.34 18.77 20.48
C ASN A 332 4.53 18.07 21.82
N GLU A 333 3.91 16.90 22.02
CA GLU A 333 4.12 16.08 23.22
C GLU A 333 5.47 15.34 23.17
N LEU A 334 5.86 14.83 22.00
CA LEU A 334 7.18 14.22 21.79
C LEU A 334 8.32 15.24 21.89
N ALA A 335 8.03 16.51 21.58
CA ALA A 335 8.86 17.71 21.73
C ALA A 335 10.30 17.58 21.20
N PRO A 336 10.55 17.09 19.96
CA PRO A 336 11.91 16.87 19.45
C PRO A 336 12.78 18.13 19.60
N ASP A 337 14.07 17.93 19.84
CA ASP A 337 15.00 19.06 20.02
C ASP A 337 15.21 19.82 18.70
N VAL A 338 15.15 19.10 17.58
CA VAL A 338 15.15 19.62 16.20
C VAL A 338 14.35 18.70 15.27
N ALA A 339 13.61 19.26 14.31
CA ALA A 339 13.01 18.51 13.21
C ALA A 339 13.46 19.02 11.82
N LEU A 340 13.60 18.12 10.85
CA LEU A 340 13.87 18.44 9.44
C LEU A 340 12.60 18.24 8.61
N THR A 341 12.23 19.24 7.80
CA THR A 341 11.10 19.15 6.87
C THR A 341 11.57 18.77 5.47
N GLY A 342 10.83 17.87 4.81
CA GLY A 342 11.08 17.46 3.42
C GLY A 342 10.25 18.26 2.38
N TYR A 343 9.28 19.07 2.81
CA TYR A 343 8.42 19.82 1.90
C TYR A 343 8.01 21.18 2.50
N PRO A 344 8.53 22.32 1.98
CA PRO A 344 8.30 23.64 2.58
C PRO A 344 6.86 24.18 2.38
N GLN A 345 6.00 23.54 1.58
CA GLN A 345 4.62 24.01 1.32
C GLN A 345 3.65 23.84 2.50
N LEU A 346 4.07 23.27 3.63
CA LEU A 346 3.26 23.05 4.83
C LEU A 346 3.53 24.07 5.95
N SER A 347 3.87 25.32 5.60
CA SER A 347 4.25 26.40 6.52
C SER A 347 3.28 26.55 7.71
N LYS A 348 1.98 26.38 7.48
CA LYS A 348 0.95 26.51 8.53
C LYS A 348 1.04 25.45 9.63
N LEU A 349 1.37 24.19 9.31
CA LEU A 349 1.48 23.12 10.33
C LEU A 349 2.81 23.17 11.08
N VAL A 350 3.85 23.62 10.38
CA VAL A 350 5.17 23.90 10.95
C VAL A 350 5.06 24.99 12.03
N GLN A 351 4.26 26.05 11.77
CA GLN A 351 3.96 27.10 12.75
C GLN A 351 3.26 26.57 14.02
N ASP A 352 2.37 25.57 13.87
CA ASP A 352 1.62 25.02 15.01
C ASP A 352 2.47 24.06 15.88
N CYS A 353 3.70 23.76 15.44
CA CYS A 353 4.67 22.96 16.19
C CYS A 353 5.47 23.84 17.17
N LYS A 354 5.72 23.31 18.38
CA LYS A 354 6.40 24.00 19.49
C LYS A 354 7.90 23.69 19.58
N PHE A 355 8.48 23.22 18.48
CA PHE A 355 9.88 22.82 18.37
C PHE A 355 10.46 23.35 17.06
N PRO A 356 11.78 23.55 17.00
CA PRO A 356 12.41 24.20 15.86
C PRO A 356 12.53 23.26 14.66
N TRP A 357 12.20 23.81 13.50
CA TRP A 357 12.37 23.17 12.21
C TRP A 357 13.60 23.72 11.49
N ILE A 358 14.45 22.86 10.95
CA ILE A 358 15.69 23.27 10.25
C ILE A 358 15.61 22.91 8.78
N LEU A 359 16.11 23.81 7.94
CA LEU A 359 16.38 23.59 6.52
C LEU A 359 17.54 24.50 6.08
N SER A 360 18.70 23.90 5.82
CA SER A 360 19.97 24.64 5.67
C SER A 360 20.36 24.90 4.22
N ASN A 361 19.90 24.06 3.28
CA ASN A 361 20.34 24.08 1.88
C ASN A 361 19.24 24.39 0.86
N ILE A 362 18.06 24.84 1.32
CA ILE A 362 16.99 25.36 0.47
C ILE A 362 16.79 26.83 0.80
N ILE A 363 16.85 27.66 -0.23
CA ILE A 363 16.69 29.12 -0.15
C ILE A 363 15.52 29.48 -1.06
N ASP A 364 14.63 30.32 -0.55
CA ASP A 364 13.52 30.89 -1.29
C ASP A 364 14.06 31.89 -2.35
N GLU A 365 13.69 31.70 -3.61
CA GLU A 365 14.24 32.47 -4.74
C GLU A 365 13.83 33.96 -4.71
N ASP A 366 12.68 34.28 -4.14
CA ASP A 366 12.16 35.65 -4.07
C ASP A 366 12.83 36.46 -2.94
N THR A 367 13.09 35.80 -1.81
CA THR A 367 13.61 36.46 -0.60
C THR A 367 15.11 36.24 -0.36
N ASN A 368 15.72 35.29 -1.06
CA ASN A 368 17.10 34.83 -0.89
C ASN A 368 17.44 34.45 0.57
N ARG A 369 16.44 33.91 1.29
CA ARG A 369 16.55 33.45 2.69
C ARG A 369 15.95 32.06 2.83
N VAL A 370 16.22 31.39 3.95
CA VAL A 370 15.50 30.16 4.30
C VAL A 370 13.99 30.46 4.42
N PRO A 371 13.10 29.53 4.01
CA PRO A 371 11.67 29.74 4.09
C PRO A 371 11.20 30.17 5.48
N GLU A 372 10.13 30.97 5.53
CA GLU A 372 9.58 31.49 6.78
C GLU A 372 9.26 30.35 7.77
N HIS A 373 9.53 30.57 9.06
CA HIS A 373 9.40 29.59 10.16
C HIS A 373 10.39 28.42 10.16
N LEU A 374 11.37 28.40 9.25
CA LEU A 374 12.48 27.46 9.27
C LEU A 374 13.78 28.15 9.71
N HIS A 375 14.63 27.40 10.41
CA HIS A 375 15.95 27.85 10.82
C HIS A 375 17.02 27.31 9.87
N GLN A 376 18.01 28.14 9.54
CA GLN A 376 19.16 27.70 8.75
C GLN A 376 20.03 26.71 9.51
N PHE A 377 20.20 26.91 10.82
CA PHE A 377 20.93 26.02 11.72
C PHE A 377 20.46 26.25 13.15
N GLN A 378 20.81 25.33 14.04
CA GLN A 378 20.57 25.49 15.47
C GLN A 378 21.78 25.02 16.27
N VAL A 379 22.08 25.72 17.37
CA VAL A 379 23.14 25.34 18.29
C VAL A 379 22.53 24.98 19.62
N ILE A 380 22.83 23.79 20.12
CA ILE A 380 22.31 23.26 21.39
C ILE A 380 23.48 22.82 22.27
N GLU A 381 23.41 23.09 23.56
CA GLU A 381 24.37 22.58 24.54
C GLU A 381 23.77 21.43 25.34
N ARG A 382 24.46 20.28 25.38
CA ARG A 382 24.05 19.05 26.07
C ARG A 382 25.27 18.37 26.68
N ALA A 383 25.18 17.96 27.94
CA ALA A 383 26.27 17.30 28.67
C ALA A 383 27.64 18.03 28.56
N GLY A 384 27.64 19.37 28.52
CA GLY A 384 28.85 20.19 28.38
C GLY A 384 29.44 20.27 26.97
N VAL A 385 28.75 19.75 25.95
CA VAL A 385 29.16 19.82 24.54
C VAL A 385 28.23 20.77 23.79
N ARG A 386 28.82 21.69 23.03
CA ARG A 386 28.11 22.59 22.10
C ARG A 386 27.98 21.92 20.74
N ILE A 387 26.75 21.69 20.29
CA ILE A 387 26.41 20.90 19.11
C ILE A 387 25.71 21.81 18.10
N GLY A 388 26.31 21.98 16.92
CA GLY A 388 25.70 22.69 15.79
C GLY A 388 24.96 21.70 14.89
N ILE A 389 23.73 22.04 14.52
CA ILE A 389 22.81 21.17 13.78
C ILE A 389 22.40 21.88 12.50
N ILE A 390 22.57 21.18 11.38
CA ILE A 390 22.14 21.59 10.04
C ILE A 390 21.23 20.51 9.47
N GLY A 391 20.29 20.91 8.61
CA GLY A 391 19.32 20.05 7.96
C GLY A 391 19.47 20.13 6.45
N LEU A 392 19.80 19.01 5.81
CA LEU A 392 20.02 18.96 4.36
C LEU A 392 18.90 18.14 3.70
N VAL A 393 18.36 18.65 2.60
CA VAL A 393 17.43 17.94 1.72
C VAL A 393 18.12 17.66 0.40
N GLU A 394 18.10 16.41 -0.05
CA GLU A 394 18.65 16.00 -1.34
C GLU A 394 17.61 16.17 -2.45
N GLU A 395 18.08 16.48 -3.66
CA GLU A 395 17.22 16.48 -4.84
C GLU A 395 16.84 15.03 -5.18
N SER A 396 15.54 14.74 -5.19
CA SER A 396 15.02 13.43 -5.56
C SER A 396 15.33 13.15 -7.03
N VAL A 397 16.25 12.19 -7.28
CA VAL A 397 16.68 11.75 -8.63
C VAL A 397 15.56 11.08 -9.41
#